data_AF-A0A424M9M9-F1
#
_entry.id   AF-A0A424M9M9-F1
#
_cell.length_a   1.000
_cell.length_b   1.000
_cell.length_c   1.000
_cell.angle_alpha   90.00
_cell.angle_beta   90.00
_cell.angle_gamma   90.00
#
_symmetry.space_group_name_H-M   'P 1'
#
loop_
_entity.id
_entity.type
_entity.pdbx_description
1 polymer ?
#
loop_
_entity_poly.entity_id
_entity_poly.type
_entity_poly.pdbx_seq_one_letter_code
_entity_poly.pdbx_strand_id
1 'polypeptide(L)'
;MPEPFRSAHDGYIAKYLKTGEKEIIGIGREVVGQRRDGSRFPMHLTISEVRLQDRILFTGMVEDVSARVEAEQRVQELQDELIHVARLSAMGELASALAHEINQPLTAITNYSNAAKRLLDKDKTSAATDLVLKAGEQAIRAGEIIRRLRQFIERGETERSWHNLVSTTREAAQLGLVGTRSLGIEFDLRHDEDCRMS
;
A
#
# COMPACT_ATOMS: atom_id res chain seq x y z
N MET A 1 -14.02 -26.30 -17.38
CA MET A 1 -13.54 -24.90 -17.38
C MET A 1 -14.66 -23.98 -17.87
N PRO A 2 -14.75 -22.74 -17.37
CA PRO A 2 -15.61 -21.70 -17.93
C PRO A 2 -15.02 -21.12 -19.23
N GLU A 3 -15.82 -20.37 -19.99
CA GLU A 3 -15.33 -19.57 -21.13
C GLU A 3 -14.33 -18.49 -20.66
N PRO A 4 -13.32 -18.13 -21.47
CA PRO A 4 -13.04 -18.60 -22.85
C PRO A 4 -12.24 -19.92 -22.91
N PHE A 5 -11.77 -20.44 -21.79
CA PHE A 5 -10.88 -21.61 -21.75
C PHE A 5 -11.56 -22.90 -22.21
N ARG A 6 -12.89 -22.97 -22.13
CA ARG A 6 -13.68 -24.12 -22.60
C ARG A 6 -13.67 -24.25 -24.12
N SER A 7 -13.90 -23.17 -24.85
CA SER A 7 -13.98 -23.18 -26.32
C SER A 7 -12.61 -23.26 -26.99
N ALA A 8 -11.56 -22.74 -26.34
CA ALA A 8 -10.19 -22.76 -26.87
C ALA A 8 -9.44 -24.09 -26.64
N HIS A 9 -10.00 -25.01 -25.85
CA HIS A 9 -9.35 -26.25 -25.40
C HIS A 9 -8.79 -27.11 -26.55
N ASP A 10 -9.62 -27.37 -27.57
CA ASP A 10 -9.24 -28.23 -28.69
C ASP A 10 -8.16 -27.56 -29.57
N GLY A 11 -8.17 -26.22 -29.62
CA GLY A 11 -7.14 -25.44 -30.28
C GLY A 11 -5.77 -25.58 -29.62
N TYR A 12 -5.70 -25.62 -28.28
CA TYR A 12 -4.45 -25.82 -27.54
C TYR A 12 -3.83 -27.20 -27.81
N ILE A 13 -4.67 -28.25 -27.83
CA ILE A 13 -4.22 -29.62 -28.13
C ILE A 13 -3.76 -29.74 -29.58
N ALA A 14 -4.53 -29.20 -30.54
CA ALA A 14 -4.18 -29.23 -31.96
C ALA A 14 -2.87 -28.48 -32.25
N LYS A 15 -2.66 -27.32 -31.60
CA LYS A 15 -1.41 -26.57 -31.69
C LYS A 15 -0.23 -27.40 -31.18
N TYR A 16 -0.36 -27.99 -29.99
CA TYR A 16 0.67 -28.85 -29.40
C TYR A 16 1.05 -30.05 -30.29
N LEU A 17 0.05 -30.77 -30.81
CA LEU A 17 0.29 -31.92 -31.69
C LEU A 17 1.01 -31.53 -33.00
N LYS A 18 0.85 -30.28 -33.45
CA LYS A 18 1.46 -29.75 -34.68
C LYS A 18 2.85 -29.14 -34.45
N THR A 19 3.07 -28.44 -33.33
CA THR A 19 4.30 -27.67 -33.08
C THR A 19 5.26 -28.33 -32.09
N GLY A 20 4.77 -29.22 -31.23
CA GLY A 20 5.53 -29.79 -30.11
C GLY A 20 5.83 -28.80 -28.97
N GLU A 21 5.32 -27.57 -29.05
CA GLU A 21 5.55 -26.52 -28.04
C GLU A 21 4.66 -26.70 -26.81
N LYS A 22 5.29 -26.94 -25.65
CA LYS A 22 4.59 -27.18 -24.37
C LYS A 22 4.20 -25.85 -23.71
N GLU A 23 2.96 -25.41 -23.86
CA GLU A 23 2.43 -24.22 -23.13
C GLU A 23 1.99 -24.54 -21.69
N ILE A 24 1.40 -25.71 -21.46
CA ILE A 24 0.87 -26.15 -20.14
C ILE A 24 1.32 -27.59 -19.80
N ILE A 25 1.86 -28.32 -20.78
CA ILE A 25 2.23 -29.74 -20.60
C ILE A 25 3.52 -29.82 -19.80
N GLY A 26 3.42 -30.31 -18.56
CA GLY A 26 4.53 -30.41 -17.59
C GLY A 26 4.72 -29.19 -16.67
N ILE A 27 3.99 -28.09 -16.88
CA ILE A 27 4.02 -26.89 -16.03
C ILE A 27 2.61 -26.70 -15.46
N GLY A 28 2.42 -27.01 -14.19
CA GLY A 28 1.14 -26.80 -13.52
C GLY A 28 0.75 -25.32 -13.48
N ARG A 29 -0.55 -25.02 -13.63
CA ARG A 29 -1.07 -23.64 -13.62
C ARG A 29 -2.34 -23.53 -12.78
N GLU A 30 -2.48 -22.42 -12.06
CA GLU A 30 -3.75 -22.04 -11.45
C GLU A 30 -4.70 -21.43 -12.49
N VAL A 31 -5.88 -22.02 -12.57
CA VAL A 31 -6.96 -21.64 -13.49
C VAL A 31 -8.30 -21.67 -12.76
N VAL A 32 -9.33 -21.07 -13.34
CA VAL A 32 -10.67 -21.13 -12.78
C VAL A 32 -11.39 -22.38 -13.30
N GLY A 33 -11.78 -23.26 -12.40
CA GLY A 33 -12.68 -24.39 -12.63
C GLY A 33 -14.14 -23.97 -12.56
N GLN A 34 -15.03 -24.82 -13.08
CA GLN A 34 -16.48 -24.66 -12.93
C GLN A 34 -17.08 -26.01 -12.53
N ARG A 35 -17.82 -26.05 -11.41
CA ARG A 35 -18.51 -27.24 -10.92
C ARG A 35 -19.77 -27.49 -11.75
N ARG A 36 -20.40 -28.66 -11.56
CA ARG A 36 -21.63 -29.06 -12.27
C ARG A 36 -22.81 -28.11 -12.00
N ASP A 37 -22.88 -27.53 -10.80
CA ASP A 37 -23.89 -26.56 -10.41
C ASP A 37 -23.66 -25.16 -11.00
N GLY A 38 -22.57 -24.96 -11.74
CA GLY A 38 -22.20 -23.69 -12.36
C GLY A 38 -21.29 -22.80 -11.51
N SER A 39 -21.04 -23.13 -10.24
CA SER A 39 -20.13 -22.39 -9.36
C SER A 39 -18.69 -22.43 -9.86
N ARG A 40 -17.95 -21.34 -9.67
CA ARG A 40 -16.55 -21.20 -10.08
C ARG A 40 -15.64 -21.39 -8.87
N PHE A 41 -14.49 -22.02 -9.07
CA PHE A 41 -13.52 -22.26 -8.00
C PHE A 41 -12.10 -22.23 -8.57
N PRO A 42 -11.09 -21.77 -7.81
CA PRO A 42 -9.71 -21.85 -8.24
C PRO A 42 -9.23 -23.31 -8.21
N MET A 43 -8.57 -23.74 -9.28
CA MET A 43 -8.00 -25.09 -9.38
C MET A 43 -6.58 -25.03 -9.94
N HIS A 44 -5.70 -25.87 -9.43
CA HIS A 44 -4.39 -26.10 -10.02
C HIS A 44 -4.51 -27.25 -11.02
N LEU A 45 -4.23 -26.96 -12.29
CA LEU A 45 -4.31 -27.92 -13.39
C LEU A 45 -2.91 -28.27 -13.87
N THR A 46 -2.60 -29.57 -13.89
CA THR A 46 -1.39 -30.10 -14.52
C THR A 46 -1.77 -31.07 -15.63
N ILE A 47 -1.16 -30.92 -16.81
CA ILE A 47 -1.36 -31.83 -17.93
C ILE A 47 -0.04 -32.55 -18.22
N SER A 48 -0.07 -33.87 -18.26
CA SER A 48 1.05 -34.72 -18.64
C SER A 48 0.73 -35.50 -19.91
N GLU A 49 1.74 -35.72 -20.75
CA GLU A 49 1.63 -36.59 -21.92
C GLU A 49 2.23 -37.98 -21.63
N VAL A 50 1.60 -39.02 -22.16
CA VAL A 50 2.13 -40.38 -22.17
C VAL A 50 2.09 -40.87 -23.61
N ARG A 51 3.26 -41.19 -24.18
CA ARG A 51 3.38 -41.74 -25.53
C ARG A 51 3.34 -43.26 -25.48
N LEU A 52 2.34 -43.85 -26.12
CA LEU A 52 2.26 -45.27 -26.42
C LEU A 52 2.56 -45.47 -27.91
N GLN A 53 2.95 -46.68 -28.32
CA GLN A 53 3.44 -46.99 -29.68
C GLN A 53 2.58 -46.35 -30.80
N ASP A 54 1.24 -46.43 -30.69
CA ASP A 54 0.33 -45.92 -31.73
C ASP A 54 -0.58 -44.76 -31.26
N ARG A 55 -0.37 -44.20 -30.06
CA ARG A 55 -1.24 -43.14 -29.52
C ARG A 55 -0.59 -42.26 -28.46
N ILE A 56 -1.00 -40.99 -28.43
CA ILE A 56 -0.65 -40.05 -27.36
C ILE A 56 -1.84 -39.99 -26.39
N LEU A 57 -1.59 -40.25 -25.12
CA LEU A 57 -2.55 -40.05 -24.04
C LEU A 57 -2.19 -38.75 -23.30
N PHE A 58 -3.20 -37.96 -22.97
CA PHE A 58 -3.06 -36.82 -22.06
C PHE A 58 -3.71 -37.17 -20.73
N THR A 59 -2.99 -36.94 -19.64
CA THR A 59 -3.50 -37.10 -18.28
C THR A 59 -3.55 -35.73 -17.62
N GLY A 60 -4.75 -35.28 -17.28
CA GLY A 60 -4.97 -34.06 -16.50
C GLY A 60 -5.15 -34.39 -15.02
N MET A 61 -4.41 -33.70 -14.16
CA MET A 61 -4.63 -33.70 -12.71
C MET A 61 -5.21 -32.35 -12.31
N VAL A 62 -6.33 -32.38 -11.59
CA VAL A 62 -7.03 -31.20 -11.09
C VAL A 62 -6.98 -31.23 -9.57
N GLU A 63 -6.38 -30.23 -8.98
CA GLU A 63 -6.40 -30.00 -7.54
C GLU A 63 -7.27 -28.77 -7.25
N ASP A 64 -8.28 -28.94 -6.40
CA ASP A 64 -9.09 -27.83 -5.92
C ASP A 64 -8.29 -27.07 -4.85
N VAL A 65 -7.90 -25.83 -5.16
CA VAL A 65 -7.06 -25.01 -4.26
C VAL A 65 -7.87 -23.97 -3.51
N SER A 66 -9.22 -24.07 -3.51
CA SER A 66 -10.11 -23.11 -2.84
C SER A 66 -9.73 -22.90 -1.38
N ALA A 67 -9.53 -23.98 -0.62
CA ALA A 67 -9.19 -23.90 0.80
C ALA A 67 -7.84 -23.20 1.05
N ARG A 68 -6.86 -23.39 0.17
CA ARG A 68 -5.55 -22.73 0.27
C ARG A 68 -5.69 -21.23 -0.02
N VAL A 69 -6.36 -20.88 -1.12
CA VAL A 69 -6.59 -19.47 -1.50
C VAL A 69 -7.39 -18.74 -0.43
N GLU A 70 -8.44 -19.35 0.12
CA GLU A 70 -9.22 -18.80 1.22
C GLU A 70 -8.37 -18.60 2.48
N ALA A 71 -7.52 -19.56 2.84
CA ALA A 71 -6.63 -19.45 3.98
C ALA A 71 -5.58 -18.33 3.79
N GLU A 72 -4.97 -18.22 2.60
CA GLU A 72 -4.03 -17.14 2.26
C GLU A 72 -4.71 -15.77 2.33
N GLN A 73 -5.92 -15.65 1.77
CA GLN A 73 -6.73 -14.43 1.85
C GLN A 73 -7.02 -14.07 3.31
N ARG A 74 -7.42 -15.05 4.13
CA ARG A 74 -7.73 -14.86 5.55
C ARG A 74 -6.51 -14.41 6.34
N VAL A 75 -5.35 -15.00 6.07
CA VAL A 75 -4.09 -14.62 6.68
C VAL A 75 -3.72 -13.18 6.29
N GLN A 76 -3.92 -12.80 5.03
CA GLN A 76 -3.68 -11.43 4.58
C GLN A 76 -4.62 -10.43 5.27
N GLU A 77 -5.92 -10.73 5.35
CA GLU A 77 -6.91 -9.91 6.05
C GLU A 77 -6.52 -9.68 7.51
N LEU A 78 -6.14 -10.76 8.22
CA LEU A 78 -5.72 -10.68 9.62
C LEU A 78 -4.41 -9.91 9.80
N GLN A 79 -3.46 -10.04 8.87
CA GLN A 79 -2.24 -9.23 8.90
C GLN A 79 -2.54 -7.75 8.73
N ASP A 80 -3.41 -7.40 7.78
CA ASP A 80 -3.80 -6.01 7.54
C ASP A 80 -4.53 -5.43 8.78
N GLU A 81 -5.41 -6.21 9.41
CA GLU A 81 -6.09 -5.84 10.65
C GLU A 81 -5.09 -5.67 11.82
N LEU A 82 -4.14 -6.59 11.98
CA LEU A 82 -3.10 -6.49 13.01
C LEU A 82 -2.21 -5.26 12.82
N ILE A 83 -1.81 -4.96 11.59
CA ILE A 83 -1.04 -3.75 11.27
C ILE A 83 -1.85 -2.51 11.65
N HIS A 84 -3.15 -2.50 11.34
CA HIS A 84 -4.04 -1.40 11.70
C HIS A 84 -4.14 -1.21 13.22
N VAL A 85 -4.35 -2.29 13.98
CA VAL A 85 -4.44 -2.26 15.45
C VAL A 85 -3.10 -1.88 16.08
N ALA A 86 -1.98 -2.41 15.59
CA ALA A 86 -0.65 -2.06 16.07
C ALA A 86 -0.36 -0.56 15.88
N ARG A 87 -0.79 0.02 14.74
CA ARG A 87 -0.71 1.46 14.50
C ARG A 87 -1.53 2.26 15.50
N LEU A 88 -2.77 1.85 15.75
CA LEU A 88 -3.64 2.47 16.77
C LEU A 88 -3.04 2.41 18.18
N SER A 89 -2.48 1.26 18.55
CA SER A 89 -1.84 1.07 19.87
C SER A 89 -0.61 1.95 20.02
N ALA A 90 0.28 1.97 19.02
CA ALA A 90 1.45 2.85 19.01
C ALA A 90 1.05 4.34 19.01
N MET A 91 -0.04 4.69 18.32
CA MET A 91 -0.63 6.02 18.36
C MET A 91 -1.17 6.37 19.76
N GLY A 92 -1.69 5.42 20.53
CA GLY A 92 -2.26 5.67 21.87
C GLY A 92 -1.24 6.22 22.88
N GLU A 93 -0.05 5.63 22.95
CA GLU A 93 1.02 6.12 23.85
C GLU A 93 1.50 7.51 23.43
N LEU A 94 1.70 7.73 22.12
CA LEU A 94 2.10 9.04 21.59
C LEU A 94 0.98 10.07 21.73
N ALA A 95 -0.29 9.68 21.62
CA ALA A 95 -1.43 10.56 21.80
C ALA A 95 -1.51 11.11 23.23
N SER A 96 -1.13 10.32 24.24
CA SER A 96 -1.05 10.80 25.63
C SER A 96 0.05 11.87 25.80
N ALA A 97 1.25 11.61 25.25
CA ALA A 97 2.34 12.58 25.25
C ALA A 97 1.97 13.86 24.48
N LEU A 98 1.31 13.72 23.33
CA LEU A 98 0.86 14.86 22.52
C LEU A 98 -0.27 15.63 23.18
N ALA A 99 -1.21 14.96 23.85
CA ALA A 99 -2.25 15.62 24.65
C ALA A 99 -1.61 16.47 25.76
N HIS A 100 -0.56 15.93 26.40
CA HIS A 100 0.22 16.69 27.38
C HIS A 100 0.91 17.91 26.74
N GLU A 101 1.58 17.73 25.59
CA GLU A 101 2.24 18.82 24.87
C GLU A 101 1.28 19.90 24.34
N ILE A 102 0.04 19.56 23.98
CA ILE A 102 -0.99 20.53 23.57
C ILE A 102 -1.55 21.27 24.78
N ASN A 103 -1.74 20.57 25.90
CA ASN A 103 -2.26 21.19 27.12
C ASN A 103 -1.32 22.25 27.72
N GLN A 104 0.00 22.11 27.51
CA GLN A 104 1.00 23.07 27.98
C GLN A 104 0.80 24.50 27.41
N PRO A 105 0.83 24.73 26.08
CA PRO A 105 0.60 26.06 25.51
C PRO A 105 -0.81 26.55 25.79
N LEU A 106 -1.83 25.68 25.80
CA LEU A 106 -3.21 26.09 26.15
C LEU A 106 -3.29 26.64 27.58
N THR A 107 -2.67 25.96 28.54
CA THR A 107 -2.59 26.43 29.92
C THR A 107 -1.86 27.77 30.02
N ALA A 108 -0.76 27.93 29.27
CA ALA A 108 -0.01 29.18 29.22
C ALA A 108 -0.84 30.33 28.63
N ILE A 109 -1.61 30.09 27.55
CA ILE A 109 -2.52 31.06 26.96
C ILE A 109 -3.53 31.54 27.99
N THR A 110 -4.19 30.61 28.69
CA THR A 110 -5.17 30.95 29.73
C THR A 110 -4.55 31.77 30.85
N ASN A 111 -3.35 31.39 31.31
CA ASN A 111 -2.63 32.11 32.36
C ASN A 111 -2.24 33.53 31.93
N TYR A 112 -1.66 33.69 30.74
CA TYR A 112 -1.30 35.00 30.20
C TYR A 112 -2.52 35.89 29.97
N SER A 113 -3.61 35.34 29.45
CA SER A 113 -4.86 36.07 29.21
C SER A 113 -5.47 36.58 30.52
N ASN A 114 -5.51 35.72 31.55
CA ASN A 114 -6.00 36.09 32.88
C ASN A 114 -5.10 37.13 33.57
N ALA A 115 -3.79 36.99 33.44
CA ALA A 115 -2.83 37.95 33.99
C ALA A 115 -2.89 39.30 33.26
N ALA A 116 -3.03 39.30 31.93
CA ALA A 116 -3.22 40.51 31.13
C ALA A 116 -4.49 41.26 31.57
N LYS A 117 -5.60 40.55 31.76
CA LYS A 117 -6.85 41.13 32.28
C LYS A 117 -6.63 41.85 33.63
N ARG A 118 -5.96 41.19 34.58
CA ARG A 118 -5.65 41.79 35.90
C ARG A 118 -4.72 43.00 35.83
N LEU A 119 -3.88 43.09 34.81
CA LEU A 119 -2.99 44.24 34.58
C LEU A 119 -3.73 45.41 33.95
N LEU A 120 -4.69 45.14 33.05
CA LEU A 120 -5.59 46.15 32.50
C LEU A 120 -6.45 46.79 33.60
N ASP A 121 -6.95 45.99 34.56
CA ASP A 121 -7.69 46.50 35.73
C ASP A 121 -6.84 47.44 36.63
N LYS A 122 -5.52 47.48 36.42
CA LYS A 122 -4.55 48.33 37.15
C LYS A 122 -3.94 49.41 36.25
N ASP A 123 -4.54 49.69 35.10
CA ASP A 123 -4.04 50.62 34.06
C ASP A 123 -2.60 50.32 33.57
N LYS A 124 -2.15 49.07 33.70
CA LYS A 124 -0.82 48.62 33.22
C LYS A 124 -0.90 48.09 31.79
N THR A 125 -1.37 48.92 30.87
CA THR A 125 -1.66 48.54 29.48
C THR A 125 -0.45 47.96 28.76
N SER A 126 0.73 48.57 28.88
CA SER A 126 1.95 48.07 28.22
C SER A 126 2.32 46.65 28.68
N ALA A 127 2.29 46.38 29.99
CA ALA A 127 2.59 45.05 30.52
C ALA A 127 1.50 44.02 30.17
N ALA A 128 0.23 44.44 30.04
CA ALA A 128 -0.83 43.57 29.56
C ALA A 128 -0.66 43.19 28.08
N THR A 129 -0.28 44.15 27.24
CA THR A 129 0.02 43.92 25.82
C THR A 129 1.12 42.88 25.64
N ASP A 130 2.21 42.94 26.42
CA ASP A 130 3.28 41.94 26.40
C ASP A 130 2.79 40.52 26.71
N LEU A 131 1.87 40.38 27.66
CA LEU A 131 1.28 39.08 28.00
C LEU A 131 0.35 38.56 26.90
N VAL A 132 -0.40 39.45 26.24
CA VAL A 132 -1.24 39.08 25.09
C VAL A 132 -0.36 38.59 23.91
N LEU A 133 0.78 39.25 23.65
CA LEU A 133 1.72 38.80 22.63
C LEU A 133 2.28 37.40 22.95
N LYS A 134 2.68 37.15 24.20
CA LYS A 134 3.12 35.83 24.66
C LYS A 134 2.02 34.76 24.54
N ALA A 135 0.76 35.12 24.79
CA ALA A 135 -0.37 34.22 24.55
C ALA A 135 -0.52 33.89 23.05
N GLY A 136 -0.37 34.88 22.17
CA GLY A 136 -0.35 34.68 20.71
C GLY A 136 0.74 33.72 20.25
N GLU A 137 1.95 33.84 20.77
CA GLU A 137 3.07 32.91 20.48
C GLU A 137 2.73 31.46 20.89
N GLN A 138 2.12 31.28 22.07
CA GLN A 138 1.70 29.94 22.51
C GLN A 138 0.56 29.37 21.66
N ALA A 139 -0.36 30.20 21.17
CA ALA A 139 -1.42 29.77 20.25
C ALA A 139 -0.85 29.28 18.92
N ILE A 140 0.15 29.97 18.36
CA ILE A 140 0.85 29.53 17.15
C ILE A 140 1.52 28.17 17.40
N ARG A 141 2.22 28.03 18.54
CA ARG A 141 2.90 26.79 18.93
C ARG A 141 1.92 25.61 19.07
N ALA A 142 0.76 25.81 19.70
CA ALA A 142 -0.28 24.80 19.79
C ALA A 142 -0.78 24.37 18.40
N GLY A 143 -0.97 25.33 17.49
CA GLY A 143 -1.35 25.07 16.10
C GLY A 143 -0.31 24.24 15.33
N GLU A 144 0.98 24.47 15.55
CA GLU A 144 2.06 23.68 14.95
C GLU A 144 2.05 22.23 15.42
N ILE A 145 1.82 21.99 16.72
CA ILE A 145 1.71 20.64 17.29
C ILE A 145 0.52 19.90 16.68
N ILE A 146 -0.65 20.55 16.58
CA ILE A 146 -1.85 19.97 15.97
C ILE A 146 -1.61 19.65 14.49
N ARG A 147 -0.94 20.53 13.74
CA ARG A 147 -0.62 20.29 12.32
C ARG A 147 0.29 19.08 12.14
N ARG A 148 1.30 18.91 12.98
CA ARG A 148 2.21 17.74 12.95
C ARG A 148 1.46 16.45 13.28
N LEU A 149 0.57 16.47 14.28
CA LEU A 149 -0.29 15.34 14.61
C LEU A 149 -1.17 14.94 13.42
N ARG A 150 -1.80 15.91 12.76
CA ARG A 150 -2.66 15.66 11.59
C ARG A 150 -1.88 15.00 10.44
N GLN A 151 -0.70 15.51 10.11
CA GLN A 151 0.17 14.92 9.08
C GLN A 151 0.62 13.50 9.41
N PHE A 152 0.87 13.21 10.70
CA PHE A 152 1.22 11.87 11.15
C PHE A 152 0.05 10.88 11.00
N ILE A 153 -1.17 11.33 11.26
CA ILE A 153 -2.39 10.51 11.07
C ILE A 153 -2.71 10.31 9.58
N GLU A 154 -2.63 11.37 8.76
CA GLU A 154 -2.95 11.35 7.32
C GLU A 154 -1.96 10.49 6.51
N ARG A 155 -0.68 10.42 6.90
CA ARG A 155 0.32 9.56 6.23
C ARG A 155 0.06 8.05 6.37
N GLY A 156 -0.97 7.66 7.13
CA GLY A 156 -1.39 6.28 7.28
C GLY A 156 -2.26 5.73 6.15
N GLU A 157 -2.78 6.56 5.25
CA GLU A 157 -3.47 6.11 4.04
C GLU A 157 -2.45 6.01 2.91
N THR A 158 -1.84 4.84 2.75
CA THR A 158 -1.15 4.54 1.49
C THR A 158 -2.23 4.44 0.42
N GLU A 159 -2.52 5.54 -0.27
CA GLU A 159 -3.37 5.50 -1.46
C GLU A 159 -2.67 4.65 -2.51
N ARG A 160 -3.18 3.43 -2.70
CA ARG A 160 -2.79 2.58 -3.82
C ARG A 160 -3.46 3.13 -5.06
N SER A 161 -2.71 3.86 -5.86
CA SER A 161 -3.14 4.29 -7.19
C SER A 161 -2.16 3.80 -8.25
N TRP A 162 -2.68 3.57 -9.46
CA TRP A 162 -1.89 3.17 -10.61
C TRP A 162 -0.97 4.33 -10.99
N HIS A 163 0.34 4.07 -10.94
CA HIS A 163 1.37 5.03 -11.33
C HIS A 163 2.24 4.45 -12.42
N ASN A 164 2.74 5.33 -13.29
CA ASN A 164 3.69 4.94 -14.31
C ASN A 164 5.08 4.78 -13.69
N LEU A 165 5.56 3.53 -13.64
CA LEU A 165 6.87 3.20 -13.05
C LEU A 165 8.03 3.99 -13.65
N VAL A 166 7.99 4.29 -14.95
CA VAL A 166 9.05 5.04 -15.64
C VAL A 166 9.09 6.50 -15.19
N SER A 167 7.93 7.17 -15.08
CA SER A 167 7.90 8.56 -14.58
C SER A 167 8.28 8.63 -13.11
N THR A 168 7.75 7.74 -12.27
CA THR A 168 8.02 7.74 -10.83
C THR A 168 9.50 7.46 -10.52
N THR A 169 10.12 6.49 -11.19
CA THR A 169 11.55 6.20 -11.01
C THR A 169 12.43 7.34 -11.51
N ARG A 170 12.05 8.03 -12.58
CA ARG A 170 12.77 9.20 -13.08
C ARG A 170 12.68 10.39 -12.12
N GLU A 171 11.51 10.67 -11.55
CA GLU A 171 11.32 11.72 -10.54
C GLU A 171 12.13 11.43 -9.27
N ALA A 172 12.07 10.18 -8.79
CA ALA A 172 12.87 9.75 -7.65
C ALA A 172 14.38 9.87 -7.92
N ALA A 173 14.83 9.50 -9.12
CA ALA A 173 16.22 9.66 -9.54
C ALA A 173 16.62 11.14 -9.63
N GLN A 174 15.76 12.02 -10.15
CA GLN A 174 16.05 13.46 -10.17
C GLN A 174 16.25 14.03 -8.77
N LEU A 175 15.45 13.60 -7.80
CA LEU A 175 15.58 14.00 -6.39
C LEU A 175 16.82 13.40 -5.72
N GLY A 176 17.10 12.12 -5.94
CA GLY A 176 18.25 11.42 -5.33
C GLY A 176 19.60 11.76 -5.96
N LEU A 177 19.61 12.24 -7.20
CA LEU A 177 20.83 12.56 -7.95
C LEU A 177 21.15 14.06 -7.95
N VAL A 178 20.45 14.86 -7.15
CA VAL A 178 20.85 16.25 -6.93
C VAL A 178 22.23 16.28 -6.28
N GLY A 179 23.24 16.79 -7.01
CA GLY A 179 24.62 16.91 -6.53
C GLY A 179 25.56 15.75 -6.92
N THR A 180 25.08 14.70 -7.59
CA THR A 180 25.96 13.59 -8.02
C THR A 180 26.81 13.95 -9.25
N ARG A 181 26.35 14.90 -10.08
CA ARG A 181 27.15 15.43 -11.21
C ARG A 181 28.46 16.08 -10.78
N SER A 182 28.49 16.76 -9.63
CA SER A 182 29.74 17.34 -9.09
C SER A 182 30.72 16.30 -8.54
N LEU A 183 30.27 15.06 -8.36
CA LEU A 183 31.08 13.93 -7.91
C LEU A 183 31.58 13.07 -9.08
N GLY A 184 31.27 13.44 -10.34
CA GLY A 184 31.71 12.70 -11.53
C GLY A 184 31.02 11.35 -11.72
N ILE A 185 29.86 11.12 -11.10
CA ILE A 185 29.11 9.87 -11.21
C ILE A 185 28.09 9.99 -12.34
N GLU A 186 28.20 9.14 -13.35
CA GLU A 186 27.20 8.99 -14.42
C GLU A 186 26.17 7.91 -14.05
N PHE A 187 24.89 8.21 -14.29
CA PHE A 187 23.77 7.30 -14.06
C PHE A 187 23.05 7.02 -15.38
N ASP A 188 22.89 5.74 -15.69
CA ASP A 188 22.10 5.23 -16.82
C ASP A 188 20.88 4.47 -16.27
N LEU A 189 19.67 4.96 -16.57
CA LEU A 189 18.41 4.35 -16.18
C LEU A 189 17.85 3.59 -17.38
N ARG A 190 17.99 2.27 -17.36
CA ARG A 190 17.41 1.38 -18.36
C ARG A 190 16.09 0.84 -17.84
N HIS A 191 15.03 1.10 -18.58
CA HIS A 191 13.73 0.51 -18.35
C HIS A 191 13.47 -0.57 -19.40
N ASP A 192 12.82 -1.65 -19.00
CA ASP A 192 12.35 -2.68 -19.92
C ASP A 192 11.24 -2.10 -20.84
N GLU A 193 11.25 -2.44 -22.12
CA GLU A 193 10.28 -1.92 -23.09
C GLU A 193 8.85 -2.41 -22.79
N ASP A 194 8.73 -3.55 -22.11
CA ASP A 194 7.47 -4.14 -21.66
C ASP A 194 6.82 -3.40 -20.47
N CYS A 195 7.51 -2.42 -19.86
CA CYS A 195 6.96 -1.59 -18.78
C CYS A 195 6.03 -0.46 -19.27
N ARG A 196 5.67 -0.43 -20.56
CA ARG A 196 4.66 0.49 -21.11
C ARG A 196 3.24 -0.09 -20.97
N MET A 197 2.62 0.22 -19.84
CA MET A 197 1.16 0.22 -19.56
C MET A 197 0.30 -0.88 -20.23
N SER A 198 -0.14 -1.82 -19.39
CA SER A 198 -1.58 -2.14 -19.31
C SER A 198 -2.25 -1.17 -18.34
#